data_AF-A0A0K1QG10-F1
#
_entry.id   AF-A0A0K1QG10-F1
#
_cell.length_a   1.000
_cell.length_b   1.000
_cell.length_c   1.000
_cell.angle_alpha   90.00
_cell.angle_beta   90.00
_cell.angle_gamma   90.00
#
_symmetry.space_group_name_H-M   'P 1'
#
loop_
_entity.id
_entity.type
_entity.pdbx_description
1 polymer ?
#
loop_
_entity_poly.entity_id
_entity_poly.type
_entity_poly.pdbx_seq_one_letter_code
_entity_poly.pdbx_strand_id
1 'polypeptide(L)'
;MRLSFVLATFVLTACAKDQISPDPSATNSAKDAGPHDPNKPSDPSDPSTPSNPSTPGEDTNVSGSRLKRRVYKGADGSQQFAGWFDSERNENCDIHTAADGKLRCLPASFVFANSSYFSDSNCAFPIYIGTKGCTPPAAYSVDGGGQTCNRGYVIRPIGTAFTSPNFYLKNGAACVSQDASAWLSAYDLYSTGAEIPASSFFEVTESHL
;
A
#
# COMPACT_ATOMS: atom_id res chain seq x y z
N MET A 1 27.14 32.83 -39.01
CA MET A 1 26.82 33.34 -37.66
C MET A 1 27.29 32.28 -36.67
N ARG A 2 28.44 32.52 -36.02
CA ARG A 2 29.10 31.56 -35.12
C ARG A 2 28.44 31.64 -33.75
N LEU A 3 27.84 30.54 -33.28
CA LEU A 3 27.36 30.44 -31.90
C LEU A 3 28.27 29.46 -31.16
N SER A 4 29.02 30.02 -30.21
CA SER A 4 30.05 29.35 -29.43
C SER A 4 29.48 28.23 -28.56
N PHE A 5 30.06 27.04 -28.69
CA PHE A 5 29.92 25.94 -27.74
C PHE A 5 30.55 26.34 -26.40
N VAL A 6 29.75 26.42 -25.33
CA VAL A 6 30.25 26.46 -23.96
C VAL A 6 30.14 25.05 -23.39
N LEU A 7 31.28 24.36 -23.37
CA LEU A 7 31.45 23.03 -22.79
C LEU A 7 31.49 23.19 -21.26
N ALA A 8 30.38 22.94 -20.58
CA ALA A 8 30.34 22.90 -19.12
C ALA A 8 30.86 21.53 -18.64
N THR A 9 32.10 21.49 -18.17
CA THR A 9 32.71 20.34 -17.50
C THR A 9 31.99 20.07 -16.18
N PHE A 10 31.20 19.00 -16.12
CA PHE A 10 30.71 18.42 -14.87
C PHE A 10 31.85 17.62 -14.22
N VAL A 11 32.35 18.12 -13.09
CA VAL A 11 33.27 17.36 -12.23
C VAL A 11 32.43 16.36 -11.43
N LEU A 12 32.60 15.06 -11.72
CA LEU A 12 32.13 13.97 -10.87
C LEU A 12 32.85 14.09 -9.52
N THR A 13 32.13 14.51 -8.47
CA THR A 13 32.62 14.38 -7.11
C THR A 13 32.16 13.01 -6.60
N ALA A 14 33.07 12.06 -6.51
CA ALA A 14 32.81 10.75 -5.92
C ALA A 14 32.49 10.93 -4.43
N CYS A 15 31.38 10.34 -3.95
CA CYS A 15 31.15 10.17 -2.53
C CYS A 15 32.26 9.27 -1.98
N ALA A 16 33.13 9.83 -1.15
CA ALA A 16 34.06 9.06 -0.33
C ALA A 16 33.24 8.13 0.56
N LYS A 17 33.56 6.82 0.48
CA LYS A 17 33.10 5.82 1.45
C LYS A 17 33.83 6.10 2.76
N ASP A 18 33.21 6.86 3.65
CA ASP A 18 33.70 6.94 5.02
C ASP A 18 33.43 5.60 5.72
N GLN A 19 34.55 4.97 6.08
CA GLN A 19 34.64 3.74 6.82
C GLN A 19 34.20 4.00 8.26
N ILE A 20 32.99 3.57 8.63
CA ILE A 20 32.62 3.44 10.04
C ILE A 20 33.47 2.29 10.61
N SER A 21 34.54 2.67 11.30
CA SER A 21 35.34 1.77 12.13
C SER A 21 34.55 1.45 13.41
N PRO A 22 34.60 0.21 13.94
CA PRO A 22 33.93 -0.14 15.18
C PRO A 22 34.71 0.42 16.39
N ASP A 23 34.09 1.30 17.16
CA ASP A 23 34.57 1.70 18.49
C ASP A 23 34.20 0.60 19.52
N PRO A 24 35.17 0.01 20.24
CA PRO A 24 34.92 -1.01 21.25
C PRO A 24 34.59 -0.35 22.59
N SER A 25 33.33 0.02 22.83
CA SER A 25 32.78 0.17 24.18
C SER A 25 31.26 0.31 24.17
N ALA A 26 30.58 -0.83 24.19
CA ALA A 26 29.21 -0.95 24.69
C ALA A 26 29.04 -2.32 25.34
N THR A 27 29.64 -2.50 26.51
CA THR A 27 29.26 -3.55 27.46
C THR A 27 27.89 -3.19 28.04
N ASN A 28 26.85 -3.95 27.67
CA ASN A 28 25.66 -4.10 28.50
C ASN A 28 25.28 -5.58 28.59
N SER A 29 25.73 -6.15 29.71
CA SER A 29 25.33 -7.35 30.42
C SER A 29 24.19 -8.19 29.83
N ALA A 30 24.60 -9.38 29.36
CA ALA A 30 23.79 -10.58 29.49
C ALA A 30 23.40 -10.73 30.98
N LYS A 31 22.10 -10.82 31.28
CA LYS A 31 21.65 -11.30 32.59
C LYS A 31 21.77 -12.81 32.59
N ASP A 32 22.56 -13.30 33.55
CA ASP A 32 22.79 -14.70 33.86
C ASP A 32 21.50 -15.51 33.92
N ALA A 33 21.40 -16.54 33.08
CA ALA A 33 20.60 -17.70 33.39
C ALA A 33 21.40 -18.55 34.39
N GLY A 34 21.07 -18.42 35.68
CA GLY A 34 21.62 -19.29 36.71
C GLY A 34 21.21 -20.75 36.48
N PRO A 35 22.02 -21.74 36.90
CA PRO A 35 21.69 -23.15 36.72
C PRO A 35 20.40 -23.53 37.47
N HIS A 36 19.54 -24.30 36.82
CA HIS A 36 18.36 -24.88 37.45
C HIS A 36 18.81 -26.02 38.37
N ASP A 37 18.61 -25.87 39.69
CA ASP A 37 18.81 -26.95 40.66
C ASP A 37 17.51 -27.79 40.77
N PRO A 38 17.51 -29.05 40.32
CA PRO A 38 16.32 -29.90 40.33
C PRO A 38 15.93 -30.41 41.73
N ASN A 39 16.66 -30.08 42.81
CA ASN A 39 16.44 -30.64 44.14
C ASN A 39 15.94 -29.66 45.21
N LYS A 40 15.39 -28.50 44.84
CA LYS A 40 14.77 -27.60 45.83
C LYS A 40 13.40 -28.17 46.30
N PRO A 41 13.21 -28.50 47.59
CA PRO A 41 11.90 -28.96 48.08
C PRO A 41 10.87 -27.83 48.05
N SER A 42 9.63 -28.18 47.73
CA SER A 42 8.45 -27.31 47.72
C SER A 42 7.92 -27.05 49.14
N ASP A 43 7.62 -25.79 49.45
CA ASP A 43 7.00 -25.35 50.70
C ASP A 43 5.46 -25.50 50.60
N PRO A 44 4.79 -26.25 51.51
CA PRO A 44 3.38 -26.55 51.39
C PRO A 44 2.51 -25.48 52.07
N SER A 45 2.18 -24.43 51.33
CA SER A 45 1.04 -23.57 51.64
C SER A 45 0.36 -23.08 50.36
N ASP A 46 -0.19 -24.05 49.63
CA ASP A 46 -1.12 -23.89 48.51
C ASP A 46 -2.55 -24.22 48.99
N PRO A 47 -3.52 -23.29 48.89
CA PRO A 47 -4.91 -23.63 48.75
C PRO A 47 -5.27 -23.68 47.26
N SER A 48 -5.27 -24.91 46.76
CA SER A 48 -5.55 -25.29 45.39
C SER A 48 -6.91 -24.78 44.88
N THR A 49 -6.88 -23.94 43.86
CA THR A 49 -7.98 -23.78 42.89
C THR A 49 -7.37 -23.94 41.49
N PRO A 50 -7.86 -24.86 40.64
CA PRO A 50 -7.36 -24.99 39.29
C PRO A 50 -7.85 -23.79 38.47
N SER A 51 -7.02 -22.76 38.37
CA SER A 51 -7.20 -21.70 37.38
C SER A 51 -6.74 -22.26 36.03
N ASN A 52 -7.72 -22.47 35.16
CA ASN A 52 -7.61 -22.92 33.78
C ASN A 52 -6.50 -22.15 33.02
N PRO A 53 -5.84 -22.74 32.00
CA PRO A 53 -4.69 -22.13 31.33
C PRO A 53 -5.10 -20.83 30.65
N SER A 54 -4.24 -19.83 30.76
CA SER A 54 -4.27 -18.59 29.98
C SER A 54 -4.62 -18.90 28.53
N THR A 55 -5.77 -18.41 28.09
CA THR A 55 -6.19 -18.42 26.69
C THR A 55 -5.07 -17.80 25.84
N PRO A 56 -4.53 -18.47 24.81
CA PRO A 56 -3.67 -17.83 23.83
C PRO A 56 -4.49 -16.73 23.16
N GLY A 57 -4.12 -15.47 23.42
CA GLY A 57 -4.61 -14.27 22.75
C GLY A 57 -6.11 -14.23 22.50
N GLU A 58 -6.85 -13.52 23.34
CA GLU A 58 -8.18 -13.04 22.97
C GLU A 58 -8.09 -12.43 21.57
N ASP A 59 -8.57 -13.19 20.61
CA ASP A 59 -8.63 -12.82 19.22
C ASP A 59 -9.61 -11.66 19.18
N THR A 60 -9.11 -10.43 19.17
CA THR A 60 -9.92 -9.25 18.90
C THR A 60 -10.47 -9.24 17.46
N ASN A 61 -10.64 -10.41 16.82
CA ASN A 61 -11.81 -10.68 15.99
C ASN A 61 -13.07 -10.45 16.82
N VAL A 62 -13.40 -9.17 17.04
CA VAL A 62 -14.73 -8.75 17.44
C VAL A 62 -15.66 -9.29 16.37
N SER A 63 -16.31 -10.42 16.66
CA SER A 63 -17.40 -10.93 15.85
C SER A 63 -18.49 -9.86 15.87
N GLY A 64 -18.48 -8.99 14.85
CA GLY A 64 -19.33 -7.79 14.78
C GLY A 64 -18.72 -6.58 14.06
N SER A 65 -17.39 -6.50 13.88
CA SER A 65 -16.77 -5.40 13.15
C SER A 65 -16.82 -5.62 11.63
N ARG A 66 -17.14 -4.56 10.86
CA ARG A 66 -17.06 -4.53 9.39
C ARG A 66 -15.70 -5.01 8.88
N LEU A 67 -14.62 -4.59 9.56
CA LEU A 67 -13.27 -4.99 9.24
C LEU A 67 -12.90 -6.29 9.95
N LYS A 68 -12.43 -7.29 9.18
CA LYS A 68 -12.04 -8.61 9.68
C LYS A 68 -10.58 -8.90 9.33
N ARG A 69 -9.82 -9.44 10.28
CA ARG A 69 -8.43 -9.83 10.05
C ARG A 69 -8.36 -11.07 9.17
N ARG A 70 -7.48 -11.07 8.18
CA ARG A 70 -7.16 -12.27 7.38
C ARG A 70 -5.80 -12.83 7.83
N VAL A 71 -5.71 -14.15 7.90
CA VAL A 71 -4.46 -14.85 8.24
C VAL A 71 -4.23 -16.04 7.31
N TYR A 72 -2.98 -16.27 6.95
CA TYR A 72 -2.53 -17.57 6.43
C TYR A 72 -2.28 -18.51 7.61
N LYS A 73 -2.62 -19.79 7.44
CA LYS A 73 -2.37 -20.85 8.42
C LYS A 73 -1.39 -21.85 7.83
N GLY A 74 -0.25 -22.03 8.50
CA GLY A 74 0.71 -23.07 8.18
C GLY A 74 0.22 -24.45 8.64
N ALA A 75 0.75 -25.51 8.01
CA ALA A 75 0.43 -26.88 8.40
C ALA A 75 0.90 -27.23 9.83
N ASP A 76 1.87 -26.47 10.36
CA ASP A 76 2.40 -26.53 11.72
C ASP A 76 1.57 -25.72 12.74
N GLY A 77 0.47 -25.11 12.31
CA GLY A 77 -0.37 -24.26 13.15
C GLY A 77 0.10 -22.80 13.26
N SER A 78 1.22 -22.43 12.62
CA SER A 78 1.66 -21.03 12.55
C SER A 78 0.61 -20.16 11.84
N GLN A 79 0.56 -18.87 12.22
CA GLN A 79 -0.32 -17.90 11.58
C GLN A 79 0.48 -16.69 11.11
N GLN A 80 0.20 -16.23 9.90
CA GLN A 80 0.76 -15.01 9.32
C GLN A 80 -0.37 -14.06 8.97
N PHE A 81 -0.26 -12.78 9.35
CA PHE A 81 -1.20 -11.75 8.91
C PHE A 81 -1.19 -11.62 7.38
N ALA A 82 -2.37 -11.64 6.78
CA ALA A 82 -2.58 -11.68 5.33
C ALA A 82 -3.39 -10.46 4.80
N GLY A 83 -3.56 -9.42 5.62
CA GLY A 83 -4.36 -8.24 5.30
C GLY A 83 -5.73 -8.23 5.98
N TRP A 84 -6.64 -7.39 5.46
CA TRP A 84 -7.98 -7.21 6.01
C TRP A 84 -9.06 -7.59 5.01
N PHE A 85 -10.29 -7.80 5.51
CA PHE A 85 -11.50 -8.00 4.72
C PHE A 85 -12.57 -7.02 5.19
N ASP A 86 -13.12 -6.24 4.26
CA ASP A 86 -14.27 -5.38 4.48
C ASP A 86 -15.55 -6.16 4.18
N SER A 87 -16.33 -6.50 5.20
CA SER A 87 -17.53 -7.32 5.02
C SER A 87 -18.72 -6.58 4.42
N GLU A 88 -18.76 -5.24 4.48
CA GLU A 88 -19.83 -4.48 3.80
C GLU A 88 -19.56 -4.36 2.31
N ARG A 89 -18.29 -4.23 1.94
CA ARG A 89 -17.85 -4.16 0.54
C ARG A 89 -17.56 -5.53 -0.08
N ASN A 90 -17.52 -6.57 0.75
CA ASN A 90 -17.24 -7.95 0.38
C ASN A 90 -15.92 -8.09 -0.40
N GLU A 91 -14.86 -7.41 0.05
CA GLU A 91 -13.57 -7.40 -0.62
C GLU A 91 -12.40 -7.37 0.36
N ASN A 92 -11.24 -7.85 -0.11
CA ASN A 92 -9.99 -7.74 0.64
C ASN A 92 -9.47 -6.30 0.56
N CYS A 93 -8.89 -5.83 1.65
CA CYS A 93 -8.34 -4.49 1.74
C CYS A 93 -7.05 -4.43 2.56
N ASP A 94 -6.30 -3.36 2.33
CA ASP A 94 -5.13 -2.96 3.10
C ASP A 94 -5.29 -1.53 3.61
N ILE A 95 -4.62 -1.22 4.72
CA ILE A 95 -4.72 0.09 5.36
C ILE A 95 -3.80 1.07 4.62
N HIS A 96 -4.41 2.08 4.00
CA HIS A 96 -3.71 3.15 3.30
C HIS A 96 -4.35 4.50 3.60
N THR A 97 -3.59 5.59 3.41
CA THR A 97 -4.14 6.94 3.43
C THR A 97 -5.04 7.13 2.22
N ALA A 98 -6.31 7.47 2.42
CA ALA A 98 -7.28 7.76 1.36
C ALA A 98 -7.27 9.25 0.96
N ALA A 99 -8.01 9.62 -0.08
CA ALA A 99 -8.06 10.98 -0.61
C ALA A 99 -8.45 12.07 0.41
N ASP A 100 -9.12 11.71 1.50
CA ASP A 100 -9.48 12.60 2.62
C ASP A 100 -8.39 12.72 3.70
N GLY A 101 -7.23 12.09 3.49
CA GLY A 101 -6.09 12.14 4.40
C GLY A 101 -6.17 11.17 5.58
N LYS A 102 -7.20 10.33 5.66
CA LYS A 102 -7.40 9.37 6.76
C LYS A 102 -6.92 7.98 6.40
N LEU A 103 -6.52 7.21 7.40
CA LEU A 103 -6.25 5.78 7.22
C LEU A 103 -7.56 5.04 6.99
N ARG A 104 -7.66 4.36 5.86
CA ARG A 104 -8.83 3.59 5.49
C ARG A 104 -8.42 2.22 4.93
N CYS A 105 -9.32 1.26 5.08
CA CYS A 105 -9.23 -0.04 4.42
C CYS A 105 -9.61 0.13 2.94
N LEU A 106 -8.60 0.26 2.07
CA LEU A 106 -8.75 0.43 0.63
C LEU A 106 -8.55 -0.91 -0.08
N PRO A 107 -9.15 -1.15 -1.27
CA PRO A 107 -9.05 -2.42 -1.97
C PRO A 107 -7.61 -2.93 -2.06
N ALA A 108 -7.35 -4.19 -1.71
CA ALA A 108 -5.99 -4.73 -1.68
C ALA A 108 -5.39 -4.95 -3.09
N SER A 109 -6.25 -4.95 -4.11
CA SER A 109 -5.85 -5.07 -5.52
C SER A 109 -6.30 -3.84 -6.29
N PHE A 110 -5.32 -3.10 -6.80
CA PHE A 110 -5.51 -1.98 -7.70
C PHE A 110 -4.31 -1.86 -8.66
N VAL A 111 -4.50 -1.09 -9.72
CA VAL A 111 -3.44 -0.65 -10.62
C VAL A 111 -3.24 0.85 -10.51
N PHE A 112 -2.06 1.36 -10.85
CA PHE A 112 -1.84 2.79 -10.93
C PHE A 112 -2.35 3.31 -12.28
N ALA A 113 -3.29 4.25 -12.26
CA ALA A 113 -3.68 4.96 -13.47
C ALA A 113 -2.63 6.02 -13.84
N ASN A 114 -2.58 6.39 -15.11
CA ASN A 114 -1.63 7.39 -15.57
C ASN A 114 -2.18 8.78 -15.29
N SER A 115 -1.49 9.57 -14.47
CA SER A 115 -1.90 10.92 -14.09
C SER A 115 -1.70 11.98 -15.17
N SER A 116 -1.19 11.60 -16.35
CA SER A 116 -0.96 12.48 -17.50
C SER A 116 -1.96 12.25 -18.64
N TYR A 117 -2.60 11.09 -18.74
CA TYR A 117 -3.50 10.75 -19.85
C TYR A 117 -4.93 10.57 -19.36
N PHE A 118 -5.87 11.21 -20.06
CA PHE A 118 -7.26 11.32 -19.64
C PHE A 118 -8.21 11.01 -20.79
N SER A 119 -9.38 10.46 -20.46
CA SER A 119 -10.41 10.13 -21.44
C SER A 119 -11.29 11.33 -21.82
N ASP A 120 -11.15 12.47 -21.14
CA ASP A 120 -11.98 13.66 -21.33
C ASP A 120 -11.16 14.95 -21.43
N SER A 121 -11.75 15.95 -22.08
CA SER A 121 -11.12 17.25 -22.34
C SER A 121 -10.92 18.13 -21.11
N ASN A 122 -11.43 17.75 -19.94
CA ASN A 122 -11.21 18.45 -18.68
C ASN A 122 -10.14 17.77 -17.81
N CYS A 123 -9.55 16.67 -18.28
CA CYS A 123 -8.58 15.88 -17.54
C CYS A 123 -9.11 15.43 -16.17
N ALA A 124 -10.36 14.95 -16.15
CA ALA A 124 -11.05 14.52 -14.94
C ALA A 124 -11.00 12.99 -14.72
N PHE A 125 -10.97 12.22 -15.81
CA PHE A 125 -10.99 10.76 -15.81
C PHE A 125 -9.70 10.23 -16.41
N PRO A 126 -8.72 9.81 -15.57
CA PRO A 126 -7.47 9.28 -16.07
C PRO A 126 -7.69 7.96 -16.81
N ILE A 127 -6.75 7.61 -17.68
CA ILE A 127 -6.75 6.35 -18.42
C ILE A 127 -5.79 5.37 -17.74
N TYR A 128 -6.25 4.13 -17.59
CA TYR A 128 -5.37 3.00 -17.32
C TYR A 128 -4.82 2.43 -18.63
N ILE A 129 -3.52 2.21 -18.69
CA ILE A 129 -2.81 1.71 -19.88
C ILE A 129 -2.39 0.28 -19.61
N GLY A 130 -3.08 -0.66 -20.23
CA GLY A 130 -2.79 -2.08 -20.15
C GLY A 130 -1.90 -2.58 -21.29
N THR A 131 -1.19 -3.67 -21.03
CA THR A 131 -0.52 -4.45 -22.08
C THR A 131 -1.54 -4.94 -23.11
N LYS A 132 -1.22 -4.84 -24.39
CA LYS A 132 -2.09 -5.30 -25.48
C LYS A 132 -2.50 -6.76 -25.31
N GLY A 133 -3.79 -7.04 -25.42
CA GLY A 133 -4.38 -8.38 -25.28
C GLY A 133 -4.60 -8.82 -23.83
N CYS A 134 -4.30 -7.98 -22.84
CA CYS A 134 -4.48 -8.30 -21.43
C CYS A 134 -5.64 -7.49 -20.83
N THR A 135 -6.49 -8.16 -20.06
CA THR A 135 -7.47 -7.47 -19.22
C THR A 135 -6.80 -6.85 -18.00
N PRO A 136 -7.35 -5.77 -17.42
CA PRO A 136 -6.83 -5.21 -16.18
C PRO A 136 -6.82 -6.28 -15.07
N PRO A 137 -5.72 -6.42 -14.32
CA PRO A 137 -5.61 -7.42 -13.25
C PRO A 137 -6.41 -7.04 -11.98
N ALA A 138 -6.92 -5.80 -11.92
CA ALA A 138 -7.70 -5.29 -10.80
C ALA A 138 -8.95 -4.55 -11.31
N ALA A 139 -9.98 -4.49 -10.47
CA ALA A 139 -11.20 -3.74 -10.76
C ALA A 139 -11.05 -2.23 -10.51
N TYR A 140 -10.02 -1.83 -9.77
CA TYR A 140 -9.79 -0.45 -9.37
C TYR A 140 -8.47 0.07 -9.90
N SER A 141 -8.47 1.35 -10.22
CA SER A 141 -7.27 2.15 -10.39
C SER A 141 -7.11 3.10 -9.22
N VAL A 142 -5.85 3.42 -8.91
CA VAL A 142 -5.50 4.48 -7.98
C VAL A 142 -4.70 5.55 -8.68
N ASP A 143 -5.01 6.80 -8.35
CA ASP A 143 -4.19 7.94 -8.69
C ASP A 143 -3.38 8.32 -7.46
N GLY A 144 -2.05 8.14 -7.54
CA GLY A 144 -1.12 8.65 -6.53
C GLY A 144 -1.10 10.17 -6.60
N GLY A 145 -1.50 10.83 -5.53
CA GLY A 145 -1.86 12.23 -5.64
C GLY A 145 -0.68 13.16 -5.84
N GLY A 146 -0.45 13.58 -7.08
CA GLY A 146 0.38 14.74 -7.44
C GLY A 146 1.85 14.67 -6.98
N GLN A 147 2.58 15.75 -7.24
CA GLN A 147 4.02 15.91 -6.98
C GLN A 147 4.41 15.85 -5.48
N THR A 148 3.45 15.70 -4.57
CA THR A 148 3.69 15.63 -3.12
C THR A 148 3.49 14.20 -2.67
N CYS A 149 4.54 13.56 -2.17
CA CYS A 149 4.58 12.16 -1.72
C CYS A 149 3.63 11.80 -0.56
N ASN A 150 2.73 12.70 -0.15
CA ASN A 150 1.90 12.58 1.04
C ASN A 150 0.40 12.79 0.75
N ARG A 151 -0.03 12.57 -0.49
CA ARG A 151 -1.44 12.63 -0.86
C ARG A 151 -1.99 11.20 -0.85
N GLY A 152 -3.10 10.99 -0.16
CA GLY A 152 -3.74 9.68 -0.12
C GLY A 152 -4.32 9.25 -1.46
N TYR A 153 -4.69 7.98 -1.55
CA TYR A 153 -5.17 7.38 -2.79
C TYR A 153 -6.59 7.81 -3.14
N VAL A 154 -6.77 8.20 -4.40
CA VAL A 154 -8.07 8.36 -5.05
C VAL A 154 -8.41 7.05 -5.73
N ILE A 155 -9.46 6.37 -5.28
CA ILE A 155 -9.90 5.09 -5.85
C ILE A 155 -10.92 5.35 -6.95
N ARG A 156 -10.71 4.77 -8.14
CA ARG A 156 -11.67 4.81 -9.25
C ARG A 156 -11.90 3.41 -9.79
N PRO A 157 -13.12 3.02 -10.19
CA PRO A 157 -13.33 1.77 -10.89
C PRO A 157 -12.71 1.86 -12.29
N ILE A 158 -12.13 0.75 -12.76
CA ILE A 158 -11.73 0.63 -14.16
C ILE A 158 -12.99 0.29 -14.95
N GLY A 159 -13.27 1.12 -15.95
CA GLY A 159 -14.41 0.97 -16.84
C GLY A 159 -14.10 0.05 -18.02
N THR A 160 -14.83 0.29 -19.12
CA THR A 160 -14.65 -0.47 -20.35
C THR A 160 -13.40 -0.02 -21.11
N ALA A 161 -13.02 -0.84 -22.10
CA ALA A 161 -12.01 -0.48 -23.08
C ALA A 161 -12.35 0.88 -23.70
N PHE A 162 -11.33 1.71 -23.82
CA PHE A 162 -11.39 3.04 -24.38
C PHE A 162 -11.43 2.95 -25.90
N THR A 163 -12.48 3.49 -26.51
CA THR A 163 -12.75 3.39 -27.95
C THR A 163 -12.71 4.74 -28.67
N SER A 164 -12.50 5.84 -27.94
CA SER A 164 -12.42 7.17 -28.53
C SER A 164 -11.17 7.30 -29.40
N PRO A 165 -11.26 7.97 -30.56
CA PRO A 165 -10.10 8.23 -31.42
C PRO A 165 -9.10 9.19 -30.77
N ASN A 166 -9.52 9.92 -29.74
CA ASN A 166 -8.67 10.88 -29.04
C ASN A 166 -8.69 10.64 -27.53
N PHE A 167 -7.52 10.69 -26.89
CA PHE A 167 -7.36 10.92 -25.45
C PHE A 167 -6.81 12.33 -25.21
N TYR A 168 -6.67 12.74 -23.96
CA TYR A 168 -6.16 14.05 -23.61
C TYR A 168 -4.92 13.95 -22.72
N LEU A 169 -3.88 14.70 -23.08
CA LEU A 169 -2.66 14.85 -22.29
C LEU A 169 -2.78 16.09 -21.40
N LYS A 170 -2.57 15.91 -20.10
CA LYS A 170 -2.47 17.03 -19.16
C LYS A 170 -1.11 17.70 -19.30
N ASN A 171 -1.11 18.96 -19.69
CA ASN A 171 0.08 19.80 -19.81
C ASN A 171 -0.12 21.08 -19.00
N GLY A 172 0.37 21.06 -17.75
CA GLY A 172 0.09 22.12 -16.78
C GLY A 172 -1.40 22.21 -16.46
N ALA A 173 -1.99 23.37 -16.73
CA ALA A 173 -3.43 23.60 -16.61
C ALA A 173 -4.23 23.19 -17.87
N ALA A 174 -3.55 22.95 -18.99
CA ALA A 174 -4.20 22.59 -20.24
C ALA A 174 -4.43 21.07 -20.34
N CYS A 175 -5.50 20.70 -21.03
CA CYS A 175 -5.83 19.33 -21.39
C CYS A 175 -5.89 19.25 -22.92
N VAL A 176 -4.86 18.67 -23.54
CA VAL A 176 -4.65 18.76 -24.99
C VAL A 176 -5.03 17.45 -25.65
N SER A 177 -5.94 17.50 -26.62
CA SER A 177 -6.35 16.32 -27.40
C SER A 177 -5.15 15.71 -28.14
N GLN A 178 -5.04 14.39 -28.11
CA GLN A 178 -4.03 13.58 -28.78
C GLN A 178 -4.72 12.44 -29.52
N ASP A 179 -4.23 12.12 -30.71
CA ASP A 179 -4.71 10.97 -31.47
C ASP A 179 -4.31 9.65 -30.78
N ALA A 180 -5.28 8.78 -30.57
CA ALA A 180 -5.10 7.52 -29.84
C ALA A 180 -4.69 6.35 -30.75
N SER A 181 -4.70 6.51 -32.08
CA SER A 181 -4.55 5.38 -33.02
C SER A 181 -3.23 4.62 -32.86
N ALA A 182 -2.12 5.35 -32.69
CA ALA A 182 -0.81 4.74 -32.45
C ALA A 182 -0.76 3.99 -31.11
N TRP A 183 -1.41 4.51 -30.06
CA TRP A 183 -1.46 3.87 -28.75
C TRP A 183 -2.34 2.62 -28.76
N LEU A 184 -3.50 2.69 -29.39
CA LEU A 184 -4.42 1.55 -29.49
C LEU A 184 -3.84 0.37 -30.30
N SER A 185 -2.80 0.62 -31.11
CA SER A 185 -2.06 -0.45 -31.79
C SER A 185 -1.09 -1.21 -30.86
N ALA A 186 -0.59 -0.56 -29.81
CA ALA A 186 0.43 -1.12 -28.89
C ALA A 186 -0.09 -1.43 -27.48
N TYR A 187 -1.24 -0.87 -27.10
CA TYR A 187 -1.82 -0.96 -25.76
C TYR A 187 -3.32 -1.17 -25.81
N ASP A 188 -3.88 -1.70 -24.72
CA ASP A 188 -5.31 -1.62 -24.45
C ASP A 188 -5.54 -0.56 -23.39
N LEU A 189 -6.28 0.47 -23.77
CA LEU A 189 -6.58 1.61 -22.92
C LEU A 189 -7.93 1.39 -22.24
N TYR A 190 -8.06 1.76 -20.98
CA TYR A 190 -9.30 1.66 -20.22
C TYR A 190 -9.64 2.99 -19.59
N SER A 191 -10.87 3.44 -19.82
CA SER A 191 -11.41 4.59 -19.09
C SER A 191 -11.57 4.25 -17.61
N THR A 192 -11.41 5.23 -16.74
CA THR A 192 -11.74 5.10 -15.31
C THR A 192 -13.06 5.78 -15.02
N GLY A 193 -13.76 5.32 -13.98
CA GLY A 193 -15.00 5.95 -13.53
C GLY A 193 -14.76 7.15 -12.61
N ALA A 194 -15.86 7.64 -12.05
CA ALA A 194 -15.82 8.63 -10.99
C ALA A 194 -15.05 8.12 -9.77
N GLU A 195 -14.48 9.05 -9.01
CA GLU A 195 -13.90 8.75 -7.70
C GLU A 195 -14.94 8.06 -6.81
N ILE A 196 -14.54 6.96 -6.20
CA ILE A 196 -15.28 6.34 -5.12
C ILE A 196 -15.00 7.17 -3.87
N PRO A 197 -16.01 7.77 -3.22
CA PRO A 197 -15.79 8.64 -2.08
C PRO A 197 -14.96 7.95 -0.99
N ALA A 198 -13.91 8.61 -0.51
CA ALA A 198 -13.04 8.07 0.54
C ALA A 198 -13.84 7.60 1.77
N SER A 199 -14.87 8.36 2.15
CA SER A 199 -15.76 8.04 3.27
C SER A 199 -16.55 6.73 3.12
N SER A 200 -16.61 6.14 1.92
CA SER A 200 -17.25 4.84 1.70
C SER A 200 -16.39 3.66 2.13
N PHE A 201 -15.08 3.88 2.35
CA PHE A 201 -14.15 2.89 2.88
C PHE A 201 -14.08 2.97 4.40
N PHE A 202 -13.91 1.84 5.10
CA PHE A 202 -13.85 1.83 6.55
C PHE A 202 -12.65 2.63 7.07
N GLU A 203 -12.89 3.59 7.97
CA GLU A 203 -11.85 4.38 8.63
C GLU A 203 -11.22 3.57 9.76
N VAL A 204 -9.89 3.55 9.80
CA VAL A 204 -9.13 2.85 10.83
C VAL A 204 -8.49 3.86 11.77
N THR A 205 -8.65 3.63 13.07
CA THR A 205 -7.97 4.39 14.13
C THR A 205 -6.98 3.49 14.85
N GLU A 206 -5.80 4.00 15.14
CA GLU A 206 -4.84 3.31 15.99
C GLU A 206 -5.25 3.41 17.45
N SER A 207 -5.27 2.29 18.15
CA SER A 207 -5.43 2.22 19.60
C SER A 207 -4.28 1.41 20.18
N HIS A 208 -3.52 2.00 21.09
CA HIS A 208 -2.57 1.26 21.91
C HIS A 208 -3.37 0.53 22.99
N LEU A 209 -3.23 -0.80 23.03
CA LEU A 209 -3.71 -1.65 24.13
C LEU A 209 -2.66 -1.72 25.23
#